data_AF-D7JC24-F1
#
_entry.id   AF-D7JC24-F1
#
_cell.length_a   1.000
_cell.length_b   1.000
_cell.length_c   1.000
_cell.angle_alpha   90.00
_cell.angle_beta   90.00
_cell.angle_gamma   90.00
#
_symmetry.space_group_name_H-M   'P 1'
#
loop_
_entity.id
_entity.type
_entity.pdbx_description
1 polymer ?
#
loop_
_entity_poly.entity_id
_entity_poly.type
_entity_poly.pdbx_seq_one_letter_code
_entity_poly.pdbx_strand_id
1 'polypeptide(L)'
;MEKYYLSSLDSYIFEEVRECIIRKKIVLNNGRQLLTATINPPVIIHNKDIGKISLINRYEDESLFPILEFPCFVNVLVDMKSHFDNIDWRKAKASDFQFVAACELYKSRENAEKYFCG
;
A
#
# COMPACT_ATOMS: atom_id res chain seq x y z
N MET A 1 -5.06 5.72 -14.70
CA MET A 1 -4.36 5.18 -13.51
C MET A 1 -5.43 4.71 -12.55
N GLU A 2 -5.29 3.52 -11.97
CA GLU A 2 -6.27 3.00 -11.01
C GLU A 2 -6.17 3.76 -9.68
N LYS A 3 -7.34 4.08 -9.10
CA LYS A 3 -7.47 4.77 -7.81
C LYS A 3 -8.26 3.89 -6.85
N TYR A 4 -7.73 3.76 -5.64
CA TYR A 4 -8.35 3.09 -4.50
C TYR A 4 -8.32 3.99 -3.28
N TYR A 5 -8.92 3.53 -2.20
CA TYR A 5 -8.95 4.23 -0.92
C TYR A 5 -8.33 3.32 0.13
N LEU A 6 -7.29 3.81 0.79
CA LEU A 6 -6.52 3.09 1.79
C LEU A 6 -6.98 3.53 3.19
N SER A 7 -7.34 2.57 4.02
CA SER A 7 -7.73 2.75 5.41
C SER A 7 -6.99 1.71 6.27
N SER A 8 -6.91 1.93 7.57
CA SER A 8 -6.44 0.93 8.53
C SER A 8 -7.25 1.01 9.81
N LEU A 9 -7.65 -0.15 10.34
CA LEU A 9 -8.28 -0.26 11.65
C LEU A 9 -7.27 -0.23 12.82
N ASP A 10 -6.03 -0.65 12.56
CA ASP A 10 -5.08 -1.00 13.63
C ASP A 10 -3.84 -0.06 13.68
N SER A 11 -3.78 0.96 12.84
CA SER A 11 -2.59 1.81 12.70
C SER A 11 -2.89 3.30 12.87
N TYR A 12 -2.38 3.88 13.96
CA TYR A 12 -2.34 5.32 14.21
C TYR A 12 -1.74 6.14 13.04
N ILE A 13 -0.83 5.52 12.28
CA ILE A 13 -0.20 6.16 11.10
C ILE A 13 -1.20 6.37 9.95
N PHE A 14 -2.26 5.56 9.89
CA PHE A 14 -3.25 5.54 8.81
C PHE A 14 -4.67 5.89 9.30
N GLU A 15 -4.77 6.74 10.33
CA GLU A 15 -6.00 7.28 10.95
C GLU A 15 -6.89 8.14 10.04
N GLU A 16 -6.62 8.21 8.75
CA GLU A 16 -7.54 8.87 7.84
C GLU A 16 -7.50 8.13 6.51
N VAL A 17 -8.67 8.09 5.88
CA VAL A 17 -8.81 7.48 4.56
C VAL A 17 -8.00 8.27 3.55
N ARG A 18 -7.07 7.59 2.90
CA ARG A 18 -6.16 8.16 1.91
C ARG A 18 -6.54 7.73 0.51
N GLU A 19 -6.50 8.67 -0.42
CA GLU A 19 -6.56 8.33 -1.84
C GLU A 19 -5.25 7.65 -2.23
N CYS A 20 -5.34 6.45 -2.80
CA CYS A 20 -4.21 5.64 -3.20
C CYS A 20 -4.21 5.48 -4.73
N ILE A 21 -3.28 6.14 -5.41
CA ILE A 21 -3.15 6.12 -6.86
C ILE A 21 -2.05 5.14 -7.27
N ILE A 22 -2.41 4.08 -7.98
CA ILE A 22 -1.47 3.05 -8.43
C ILE A 22 -0.56 3.60 -9.51
N ARG A 23 0.76 3.49 -9.29
CA ARG A 23 1.81 3.95 -10.20
C ARG A 23 2.42 2.81 -11.00
N LYS A 24 2.74 1.68 -10.37
CA LYS A 24 3.30 0.49 -11.04
C LYS A 24 2.75 -0.80 -10.43
N LYS A 25 2.69 -1.84 -11.27
CA LYS A 25 2.36 -3.22 -10.90
C LYS A 25 3.60 -4.07 -11.13
N ILE A 26 4.07 -4.77 -10.10
CA ILE A 26 5.33 -5.51 -10.09
C ILE A 26 5.07 -6.91 -9.55
N VAL A 27 5.54 -7.93 -10.28
CA VAL A 27 5.61 -9.30 -9.76
C VAL A 27 7.02 -9.51 -9.24
N LEU A 28 7.14 -9.79 -7.94
CA LEU A 28 8.43 -10.07 -7.30
C LEU A 28 8.93 -11.46 -7.71
N ASN A 29 10.21 -11.73 -7.46
CA ASN A 29 10.85 -13.01 -7.80
C ASN A 29 10.19 -14.25 -7.14
N ASN A 30 9.49 -14.07 -6.03
CA ASN A 30 8.73 -15.11 -5.33
C ASN A 30 7.28 -15.23 -5.83
N GLY A 31 6.92 -14.57 -6.93
CA GLY A 31 5.57 -14.58 -7.51
C GLY A 31 4.58 -13.64 -6.84
N ARG A 32 4.93 -13.01 -5.71
CA ARG A 32 4.03 -12.09 -5.02
C ARG A 32 3.83 -10.79 -5.81
N GLN A 33 2.61 -10.30 -5.73
CA GLN A 33 2.18 -9.09 -6.42
C GLN A 33 2.42 -7.87 -5.53
N LEU A 34 3.15 -6.89 -6.06
CA LEU A 34 3.45 -5.62 -5.40
C LEU A 34 2.95 -4.45 -6.26
N LEU A 35 2.27 -3.51 -5.63
CA LEU A 35 1.88 -2.25 -6.25
C LEU A 35 2.75 -1.14 -5.68
N THR A 36 3.28 -0.24 -6.51
CA THR A 36 3.72 1.06 -6.02
C THR A 36 2.61 2.06 -6.19
N ALA A 37 2.43 2.93 -5.22
CA ALA A 37 1.35 3.90 -5.19
C ALA A 37 1.81 5.24 -4.61
N THR A 38 1.05 6.28 -4.93
CA THR A 38 1.12 7.54 -4.19
C THR A 38 -0.15 7.70 -3.36
N ILE A 39 0.02 8.10 -2.11
CA ILE A 39 -1.07 8.39 -1.18
C ILE A 39 -1.24 9.88 -0.94
N ASN A 40 -2.49 10.29 -0.75
CA ASN A 40 -2.85 11.64 -0.32
C ASN A 40 -4.00 11.59 0.70
N PRO A 41 -3.87 12.22 1.87
CA PRO A 41 -2.66 12.89 2.38
C PRO A 41 -1.47 11.92 2.63
N PRO A 42 -0.22 12.42 2.66
CA PRO A 42 0.93 11.62 3.05
C PRO A 42 0.83 11.16 4.51
N VAL A 43 1.67 10.21 4.90
CA VAL A 43 1.84 9.80 6.30
C VAL A 43 3.18 10.27 6.84
N ILE A 44 3.24 10.59 8.13
CA ILE A 44 4.50 10.95 8.78
C ILE A 44 5.14 9.68 9.34
N ILE A 45 6.31 9.31 8.84
CA ILE A 45 7.10 8.18 9.34
C ILE A 45 8.50 8.69 9.65
N HIS A 46 8.93 8.53 10.92
CA HIS A 46 10.22 9.03 11.40
C HIS A 46 10.46 10.52 11.06
N ASN A 47 9.45 11.36 11.30
CA ASN A 47 9.46 12.81 10.99
C ASN A 47 9.66 13.16 9.51
N LYS A 48 9.28 12.26 8.59
CA LYS A 48 9.29 12.50 7.15
C LYS A 48 7.91 12.31 6.56
N ASP A 49 7.52 13.19 5.63
CA ASP A 49 6.31 13.02 4.83
C ASP A 49 6.52 11.95 3.76
N ILE A 50 5.78 10.85 3.90
CA ILE A 50 5.81 9.72 2.98
C ILE A 50 4.53 9.71 2.16
N GLY A 51 4.64 10.20 0.93
CA GLY A 51 3.57 10.15 -0.07
C GLY A 51 3.70 9.02 -1.09
N LYS A 52 4.84 8.33 -1.15
CA LYS A 52 5.08 7.16 -2.02
C LYS A 52 5.16 5.92 -1.14
N ILE A 53 4.37 4.90 -1.48
CA ILE A 53 4.34 3.62 -0.75
C ILE A 53 4.36 2.45 -1.74
N SER A 54 4.57 1.26 -1.20
CA SER A 54 4.27 0.01 -1.88
C SER A 54 3.29 -0.83 -1.07
N LEU A 55 2.47 -1.60 -1.77
CA LEU A 55 1.44 -2.46 -1.22
C LEU A 55 1.72 -3.88 -1.68
N ILE A 56 1.66 -4.83 -0.75
CA ILE A 56 1.76 -6.25 -1.05
C ILE A 56 0.59 -6.97 -0.39
N ASN A 57 0.08 -8.02 -1.03
CA ASN A 57 -1.07 -8.79 -0.55
C ASN A 57 -0.78 -9.30 0.88
N ARG A 58 -1.72 -9.17 1.81
CA ARG A 58 -1.50 -9.67 3.18
C ARG A 58 -1.49 -11.20 3.19
N TYR A 59 -2.37 -11.81 2.42
CA TYR A 59 -2.51 -13.26 2.27
C TYR A 59 -1.97 -13.70 0.90
N GLU A 60 -1.26 -14.83 0.84
CA GLU A 60 -0.50 -15.24 -0.35
C GLU A 60 -1.37 -15.63 -1.55
N ASP A 61 -2.59 -16.09 -1.28
CA ASP A 61 -3.60 -16.51 -2.25
C ASP A 61 -4.42 -15.33 -2.84
N GLU A 62 -4.30 -14.14 -2.26
CA GLU A 62 -4.98 -12.94 -2.77
C GLU A 62 -4.25 -12.31 -3.97
N SER A 63 -5.02 -11.86 -4.95
CA SER A 63 -4.54 -11.11 -6.11
C SER A 63 -4.72 -9.60 -5.89
N LEU A 64 -3.64 -8.85 -6.09
CA LEU A 64 -3.60 -7.38 -6.09
C LEU A 64 -3.79 -6.76 -7.47
N PHE A 65 -3.54 -7.50 -8.55
CA PHE A 65 -3.84 -7.01 -9.89
C PHE A 65 -4.17 -8.18 -10.84
N PRO A 66 -5.46 -8.38 -11.15
CA PRO A 66 -6.62 -7.59 -10.71
C PRO A 66 -6.97 -7.80 -9.22
N ILE A 67 -7.51 -6.77 -8.57
CA ILE A 67 -8.20 -6.93 -7.27
C ILE A 67 -9.58 -7.52 -7.55
N LEU A 68 -9.88 -8.67 -6.95
CA LEU A 68 -11.13 -9.41 -7.20
C LEU A 68 -12.22 -9.07 -6.18
N GLU A 69 -11.84 -8.79 -4.93
CA GLU A 69 -12.77 -8.55 -3.82
C GLU A 69 -12.34 -7.35 -2.97
N PHE A 70 -13.30 -6.72 -2.28
CA PHE A 70 -13.08 -5.57 -1.41
C PHE A 70 -13.73 -5.80 -0.04
N PRO A 71 -13.08 -5.42 1.08
CA PRO A 71 -11.74 -4.85 1.14
C PRO A 71 -10.65 -5.84 0.72
N CYS A 72 -9.59 -5.34 0.07
CA CYS A 72 -8.40 -6.12 -0.21
C CYS A 72 -7.35 -5.82 0.87
N PHE A 73 -6.92 -6.84 1.60
CA PHE A 73 -5.99 -6.67 2.71
C PHE A 73 -4.55 -6.58 2.21
N VAL A 74 -3.85 -5.53 2.62
CA VAL A 74 -2.50 -5.23 2.16
C VAL A 74 -1.57 -4.89 3.31
N ASN A 75 -0.30 -5.25 3.16
CA ASN A 75 0.77 -4.72 3.96
C ASN A 75 1.38 -3.51 3.25
N VAL A 76 1.46 -2.38 3.95
CA VAL A 76 2.12 -1.17 3.46
C VAL A 76 3.60 -1.25 3.76
N LEU A 77 4.41 -1.14 2.72
CA LEU A 77 5.86 -1.11 2.80
C LEU A 77 6.39 0.23 2.25
N VAL A 78 7.45 0.74 2.85
CA VAL A 78 8.11 1.99 2.44
C VAL A 78 9.60 1.79 2.17
N ASP A 79 10.11 2.45 1.13
CA ASP A 79 11.53 2.60 0.88
C ASP A 79 12.05 3.89 1.50
N MET A 80 12.63 3.78 2.70
CA MET A 80 13.17 4.93 3.44
C MET A 80 14.51 5.45 2.88
N LYS A 81 15.16 4.72 1.96
CA LYS A 81 16.49 5.06 1.43
C LYS A 81 16.38 5.85 0.14
N SER A 82 15.63 5.32 -0.82
CA SER A 82 15.55 5.86 -2.19
C SER A 82 14.16 6.30 -2.60
N HIS A 83 13.15 6.21 -1.72
CA HIS A 83 11.77 6.61 -2.04
C HIS A 83 11.25 5.97 -3.35
N PHE A 84 11.62 4.71 -3.57
CA PHE A 84 11.34 3.90 -4.75
C PHE A 84 12.03 4.32 -6.05
N ASP A 85 12.98 5.25 -5.98
CA ASP A 85 13.77 5.67 -7.13
C ASP A 85 14.95 4.69 -7.34
N ASN A 86 15.27 4.36 -8.59
CA ASN A 86 16.38 3.47 -8.97
C ASN A 86 16.35 2.03 -8.40
N ILE A 87 15.17 1.50 -8.05
CA ILE A 87 15.05 0.09 -7.64
C ILE A 87 15.16 -0.85 -8.84
N ASP A 88 16.05 -1.84 -8.75
CA ASP A 88 16.05 -3.03 -9.62
C ASP A 88 14.96 -4.01 -9.18
N TRP A 89 13.74 -3.80 -9.67
CA TRP A 89 12.55 -4.59 -9.32
C TRP A 89 12.68 -6.08 -9.66
N ARG A 90 13.63 -6.49 -10.52
CA ARG A 90 13.87 -7.91 -10.83
C ARG A 90 14.59 -8.64 -9.70
N LYS A 91 15.31 -7.91 -8.86
CA LYS A 91 16.07 -8.45 -7.72
C LYS A 91 15.48 -8.08 -6.37
N ALA A 92 14.61 -7.07 -6.34
CA ALA A 92 13.95 -6.60 -5.12
C ALA A 92 13.17 -7.73 -4.42
N LYS A 93 13.24 -7.72 -3.09
CA LYS A 93 12.47 -8.57 -2.18
C LYS A 93 11.62 -7.69 -1.28
N ALA A 94 10.50 -8.20 -0.79
CA ALA A 94 9.67 -7.47 0.17
C ALA A 94 10.44 -7.06 1.44
N SER A 95 11.41 -7.88 1.86
CA SER A 95 12.30 -7.61 3.00
C SER A 95 13.25 -6.42 2.81
N ASP A 96 13.41 -5.93 1.58
CA ASP A 96 14.24 -4.75 1.29
C ASP A 96 13.53 -3.45 1.70
N PHE A 97 12.24 -3.51 1.99
CA PHE A 97 11.37 -2.39 2.37
C PHE A 97 10.95 -2.49 3.83
N GLN A 98 10.73 -1.34 4.47
CA GLN A 98 10.24 -1.29 5.84
C GLN A 98 8.72 -1.51 5.86
N PHE A 99 8.26 -2.49 6.65
CA PHE A 99 6.85 -2.63 6.96
C PHE A 99 6.37 -1.48 7.85
N VAL A 100 5.22 -0.89 7.50
CA VAL A 100 4.63 0.25 8.23
C VAL A 100 3.35 -0.17 8.94
N ALA A 101 2.41 -0.75 8.20
CA ALA A 101 1.08 -1.08 8.70
C ALA A 101 0.39 -2.14 7.84
N ALA A 102 -0.57 -2.84 8.45
CA ALA A 102 -1.59 -3.59 7.71
C ALA A 102 -2.79 -2.65 7.45
N CYS A 103 -3.28 -2.66 6.23
CA CYS A 103 -4.33 -1.77 5.76
C CYS A 103 -5.31 -2.52 4.85
N GLU A 104 -6.42 -1.86 4.56
CA GLU A 104 -7.44 -2.31 3.63
C GLU A 104 -7.54 -1.34 2.44
N LEU A 105 -7.57 -1.89 1.23
CA LEU A 105 -7.93 -1.16 0.03
C LEU A 105 -9.43 -1.29 -0.24
N TYR A 106 -10.06 -0.16 -0.57
CA TYR A 106 -11.46 -0.06 -0.95
C TYR A 106 -11.61 0.58 -2.33
N LYS A 107 -12.70 0.22 -3.01
CA LYS A 107 -13.06 0.78 -4.32
C LYS A 107 -13.64 2.20 -4.22
N SER A 108 -14.29 2.55 -3.11
CA SER A 108 -14.88 3.87 -2.85
C SER A 108 -14.44 4.42 -1.50
N ARG A 109 -14.42 5.75 -1.39
CA ARG A 109 -14.11 6.47 -0.14
C ARG A 109 -15.13 6.16 0.95
N GLU A 110 -16.40 6.18 0.60
CA GLU A 110 -17.51 5.91 1.52
C GLU A 110 -17.37 4.55 2.20
N ASN A 111 -16.97 3.50 1.45
CA ASN A 111 -16.74 2.19 2.06
C ASN A 111 -15.52 2.21 2.99
N ALA A 112 -14.44 2.90 2.61
CA ALA A 112 -13.27 3.03 3.46
C ALA A 112 -13.58 3.76 4.77
N GLU A 113 -14.44 4.79 4.73
CA GLU A 113 -14.87 5.59 5.88
C GLU A 113 -15.90 4.84 6.74
N LYS A 114 -16.78 4.04 6.14
CA LYS A 114 -17.79 3.26 6.89
C LYS A 114 -17.16 2.23 7.83
N TYR A 115 -16.04 1.64 7.42
CA TYR A 115 -15.28 0.68 8.21
C TYR A 115 -14.05 1.32 8.85
N PHE A 116 -13.98 2.65 8.86
CA PHE A 116 -12.98 3.39 9.62
C PHE A 116 -13.51 3.56 11.06
N CYS A 117 -12.77 3.03 12.05
CA CYS A 117 -13.02 3.29 13.47
C CYS A 117 -12.02 4.34 13.97
N GLY A 118 -12.36 5.62 13.78
CA GLY A 118 -11.71 6.75 14.44
C GLY A 118 -12.71 7.56 15.24
#